data_AF-A0A7X9A4J2-F1
#
_entry.id   AF-A0A7X9A4J2-F1
#
_cell.length_a   1.000
_cell.length_b   1.000
_cell.length_c   1.000
_cell.angle_alpha   90.00
_cell.angle_beta   90.00
_cell.angle_gamma   90.00
#
_symmetry.space_group_name_H-M   'P 1'
#
loop_
_entity.id
_entity.type
_entity.pdbx_description
1 polymer ?
#
loop_
_entity_poly.entity_id
_entity_poly.type
_entity_poly.pdbx_seq_one_letter_code
_entity_poly.pdbx_strand_id
1 'polypeptide(L)' 'MKSYVNWMEGNSKLVKVLLALPIINILWWVYRLFKSIEKGHTLGIVLAIILLIVGIPFLWLLDLITLIVLDKVLWFS' A
#
# COMPACT_ATOMS: atom_id res chain seq x y z
N MET A 1 -12.92 -6.23 0.83
CA MET A 1 -11.49 -6.32 1.22
C MET A 1 -10.71 -7.22 0.27
N LYS A 2 -10.91 -8.55 0.27
CA LYS A 2 -10.24 -9.49 -0.65
C LYS A 2 -10.27 -9.10 -2.14
N SER A 3 -11.45 -8.75 -2.65
CA SER A 3 -11.60 -8.31 -4.05
C SER A 3 -10.77 -7.06 -4.38
N TYR A 4 -10.65 -6.12 -3.44
CA TYR A 4 -9.83 -4.91 -3.62
C TYR A 4 -8.34 -5.22 -3.59
N VAL A 5 -7.89 -6.06 -2.65
CA VAL A 5 -6.49 -6.51 -2.55
C VAL A 5 -6.09 -7.25 -3.82
N ASN A 6 -6.94 -8.19 -4.28
CA ASN A 6 -6.70 -8.93 -5.52
C ASN A 6 -6.69 -8.02 -6.77
N TRP A 7 -7.57 -7.02 -6.82
CA TRP A 7 -7.56 -6.05 -7.91
C TRP A 7 -6.29 -5.19 -7.90
N MET A 8 -5.87 -4.71 -6.73
CA MET A 8 -4.62 -3.96 -6.55
C MET A 8 -3.39 -4.79 -6.95
N GLU A 9 -3.32 -6.06 -6.55
CA GLU A 9 -2.21 -6.95 -6.89
C GLU A 9 -2.23 -7.39 -8.36
N GLY A 10 -3.41 -7.60 -8.94
CA GLY A 10 -3.59 -8.02 -10.33
C GLY A 10 -3.41 -6.90 -11.37
N ASN A 11 -3.33 -5.64 -10.94
CA ASN A 11 -3.09 -4.52 -11.83
C ASN A 11 -1.66 -4.48 -12.39
N SER A 12 -1.50 -3.86 -13.56
CA SER A 12 -0.20 -3.64 -14.20
C SER A 12 0.66 -2.65 -13.41
N LYS A 13 1.99 -2.77 -13.58
CA LYS A 13 2.98 -1.91 -12.90
C LYS A 13 2.69 -0.41 -13.09
N LEU A 14 2.32 -0.01 -14.31
CA LEU A 14 1.99 1.38 -14.64
C LEU A 14 0.80 1.90 -13.82
N VAL A 15 -0.27 1.11 -13.70
CA VAL A 15 -1.45 1.48 -12.91
C VAL A 15 -1.04 1.61 -11.45
N LYS A 16 -0.28 0.66 -10.91
CA LYS A 16 0.20 0.70 -9.52
C LYS A 16 1.06 1.94 -9.22
N VAL A 17 1.96 2.32 -10.13
CA VAL A 17 2.80 3.52 -10.02
C VAL A 17 1.94 4.80 -10.06
N LEU A 18 0.96 4.88 -10.95
CA LEU A 18 -0.01 6.00 -10.99
C LEU A 18 -0.79 6.14 -9.68
N LEU A 19 -1.19 5.01 -9.08
CA LEU A 19 -1.90 5.01 -7.80
C LEU A 19 -1.01 5.42 -6.61
N ALA A 20 0.33 5.33 -6.75
CA ALA A 20 1.29 5.75 -5.71
C ALA A 20 1.56 7.27 -5.70
N LEU A 21 1.00 8.03 -6.65
CA LEU A 21 1.11 9.49 -6.68
C LEU A 21 0.49 10.12 -5.43
N PRO A 22 1.02 11.25 -4.92
CA PRO A 22 0.70 11.77 -3.58
C PRO A 22 -0.79 12.08 -3.38
N ILE A 23 -1.50 12.45 -4.44
CA ILE A 23 -2.94 12.75 -4.41
C ILE A 23 -3.79 11.46 -4.36
N ILE A 24 -3.32 10.38 -5.00
CA ILE A 24 -4.05 9.11 -5.17
C ILE A 24 -3.55 8.04 -4.19
N ASN A 25 -2.47 8.32 -3.44
CA ASN A 25 -1.80 7.40 -2.53
C ASN A 25 -2.70 6.85 -1.41
N ILE A 26 -3.83 7.52 -1.13
CA ILE A 26 -4.88 7.03 -0.19
C ILE A 26 -5.30 5.59 -0.50
N LEU A 27 -5.27 5.17 -1.77
CA LEU A 27 -5.61 3.81 -2.19
C LEU A 27 -4.59 2.78 -1.65
N TRP A 28 -3.31 3.12 -1.65
CA TRP A 28 -2.27 2.27 -1.03
C TRP A 28 -2.41 2.16 0.48
N TRP A 29 -3.02 3.15 1.13
CA TRP A 29 -3.25 3.15 2.57
C TRP A 29 -4.37 2.20 2.93
N VAL A 30 -5.46 2.25 2.17
CA VAL A 30 -6.57 1.30 2.25
C VAL A 30 -6.10 -0.13 1.93
N TYR A 31 -5.25 -0.30 0.92
CA TYR A 31 -4.66 -1.60 0.58
C TYR A 31 -3.86 -2.21 1.73
N ARG A 32 -2.97 -1.44 2.37
CA ARG A 32 -2.15 -1.92 3.50
C ARG A 32 -3.00 -2.39 4.67
N LEU A 33 -4.02 -1.61 5.01
CA LEU A 33 -5.03 -1.99 6.01
C LEU A 33 -5.74 -3.28 5.66
N PHE A 34 -6.32 -3.36 4.45
CA PHE A 34 -7.09 -4.54 4.03
C PHE A 34 -6.21 -5.79 3.94
N LYS A 35 -4.96 -5.66 3.51
CA LYS A 35 -4.04 -6.79 3.39
C LYS A 35 -3.60 -7.31 4.77
N SER A 36 -3.37 -6.42 5.73
CA SER A 36 -3.05 -6.84 7.12
C SER A 36 -4.25 -7.44 7.84
N ILE A 37 -5.47 -6.95 7.57
CA ILE A 37 -6.71 -7.57 8.06
C ILE A 37 -6.89 -8.96 7.46
N GLU A 38 -6.65 -9.12 6.15
CA GLU A 38 -6.80 -10.41 5.47
C GLU A 38 -5.82 -11.47 6.00
N LYS A 39 -4.60 -11.06 6.34
CA LYS A 39 -3.61 -11.94 6.96
C LYS A 39 -3.82 -12.20 8.46
N GLY A 40 -4.79 -11.55 9.11
CA GLY A 40 -5.03 -11.68 10.54
C GLY A 40 -3.86 -11.21 11.42
N HIS A 41 -2.92 -10.44 10.86
CA HIS A 41 -1.71 -10.00 11.56
C HIS A 41 -1.98 -8.68 12.28
N THR A 42 -2.31 -8.75 13.58
CA THR A 42 -2.58 -7.58 14.43
C THR A 42 -1.46 -6.55 14.41
N LEU A 43 -0.19 -6.99 14.38
CA LEU A 43 0.97 -6.09 14.25
C LEU A 43 0.97 -5.33 12.93
N GLY A 44 0.59 -5.97 11.82
CA GLY A 44 0.47 -5.32 10.52
C GLY A 44 -0.62 -4.26 10.50
N ILE A 45 -1.76 -4.54 11.15
CA ILE A 45 -2.86 -3.56 11.28
C ILE A 45 -2.39 -2.33 12.07
N VAL A 46 -1.72 -2.53 13.19
CA VAL A 46 -1.19 -1.44 14.03
C VAL A 46 -0.14 -0.62 13.27
N LEU A 47 0.80 -1.28 12.58
CA LEU A 47 1.77 -0.61 11.71
C LEU A 47 1.09 0.19 10.59
N ALA A 48 0.00 -0.31 10.02
CA ALA A 48 -0.70 0.37 8.92
C ALA A 48 -1.27 1.69 9.40
N ILE A 49 -1.89 1.68 10.58
CA ILE A 49 -2.46 2.86 11.22
C ILE A 49 -1.36 3.85 11.64
N ILE A 50 -0.22 3.38 12.13
CA ILE A 50 0.92 4.26 12.48
C ILE A 50 1.49 4.93 11.23
N LEU A 51 1.67 4.17 10.13
CA LEU A 51 2.19 4.70 8.87
C LEU A 51 1.18 5.62 8.17
N LEU A 52 -0.11 5.50 8.48
CA LEU A 52 -1.15 6.45 8.11
C LEU A 52 -0.95 7.84 8.75
N ILE A 53 -0.31 7.92 9.92
CA ILE A 53 -0.10 9.20 10.61
C ILE A 53 1.30 9.75 10.28
N VAL A 54 2.31 8.90 10.37
CA VAL A 54 3.71 9.28 10.20
C VAL A 54 4.12 9.36 8.72
N GLY A 55 3.46 8.59 7.85
CA GLY A 55 3.82 8.44 6.45
C GLY A 55 3.24 9.50 5.50
N ILE A 56 2.32 10.36 5.94
CA ILE A 56 1.64 11.34 5.05
C ILE A 56 2.63 12.10 4.13
N PRO A 57 3.75 12.66 4.63
CA PRO A 57 4.64 13.46 3.78
C PRO A 57 5.61 12.66 2.89
N PHE A 58 6.03 11.44 3.28
CA PHE A 58 7.16 10.75 2.63
C PHE A 58 6.85 9.33 2.13
N LEU A 59 5.78 8.69 2.60
CA LEU A 59 5.50 7.29 2.31
C LEU A 59 5.20 7.06 0.82
N TRP A 60 4.51 8.01 0.17
CA TRP A 60 4.21 7.96 -1.26
C TRP A 60 5.48 7.88 -2.12
N LEU A 61 6.55 8.57 -1.74
CA LEU A 61 7.82 8.54 -2.44
C LEU A 61 8.50 7.16 -2.28
N LEU A 62 8.43 6.62 -1.08
CA LEU A 62 8.96 5.29 -0.77
C LEU A 62 8.19 4.18 -1.51
N ASP A 63 6.86 4.32 -1.59
CA ASP A 63 5.98 3.44 -2.37
C ASP A 63 6.29 3.51 -3.86
N LEU A 64 6.53 4.70 -4.40
CA LEU A 64 6.93 4.90 -5.79
C LEU A 64 8.25 4.20 -6.11
N ILE A 65 9.27 4.41 -5.27
CA ILE A 65 10.59 3.79 -5.44
C ILE A 65 10.49 2.26 -5.34
N THR A 66 9.77 1.74 -4.34
CA THR A 66 9.60 0.29 -4.20
C THR A 66 8.78 -0.33 -5.32
N LEU A 67 7.78 0.37 -5.85
CA LEU A 67 7.07 -0.07 -7.05
C LEU A 67 7.97 -0.15 -8.28
N ILE A 68 8.85 0.83 -8.48
CA ILE A 68 9.77 0.85 -9.61
C ILE A 68 10.78 -0.30 -9.49
N VAL A 69 11.40 -0.45 -8.31
CA VAL A 69 12.54 -1.37 -8.08
C VAL A 69 12.08 -2.81 -7.81
N LEU A 70 11.04 -3.00 -6.99
CA LEU A 70 10.59 -4.32 -6.50
C LEU A 70 9.26 -4.78 -7.11
N ASP A 71 8.61 -3.95 -7.92
CA ASP A 71 7.24 -4.18 -8.45
C ASP A 71 6.17 -4.35 -7.35
N LYS A 72 6.51 -3.94 -6.13
CA LYS A 72 5.73 -4.17 -4.92
C LYS A 72 5.82 -2.94 -4.05
N VAL A 73 4.70 -2.53 -3.48
CA VAL A 73 4.70 -1.50 -2.44
C VAL A 73 5.33 -2.03 -1.16
N LEU A 74 5.97 -1.12 -0.42
CA LEU A 74 6.62 -1.39 0.85
C LEU A 74 5.58 -1.78 1.92
N TRP A 75 5.26 -3.07 1.96
CA TRP A 75 4.38 -3.66 2.95
C TRP A 75 4.75 -5.11 3.30
N PHE A 76 4.82 -5.39 4.60
CA PHE A 76 4.97 -6.74 5.14
C PHE A 76 3.60 -7.28 5.57
N SER A 77 2.81 -7.63 4.58
CA SER A 77 1.70 -8.60 4.62
C SER A 77 1.43 -8.94 3.18
#